data_AF-A0A9Q9BST2-F1
#
_entry.id   AF-A0A9Q9BST2-F1
#
_cell.length_a   1.000
_cell.length_b   1.000
_cell.length_c   1.000
_cell.angle_alpha   90.00
_cell.angle_beta   90.00
_cell.angle_gamma   90.00
#
_symmetry.space_group_name_H-M   'P 1'
#
loop_
_entity.id
_entity.type
_entity.pdbx_description
1 polymer ?
#
loop_
_entity_poly.entity_id
_entity_poly.type
_entity_poly.pdbx_seq_one_letter_code
_entity_poly.pdbx_strand_id
1 'polypeptide(L)'
;MENIKITLKAARINAGLSLSEVAKLFSKRFATVYSRQRIGQYEKSPGDITHIEADYFSEIYQMPKDNIIFLNPSQLKVDIREPSS
;
A
#
# COMPACT_ATOMS: atom_id res chain seq x y z
N MET A 1 -13.18 1.53 -18.55
CA MET A 1 -13.03 0.35 -17.68
C MET A 1 -12.79 0.87 -16.29
N GLU A 2 -13.60 0.48 -15.30
CA GLU A 2 -13.32 0.83 -13.92
C GLU A 2 -12.02 0.15 -13.49
N ASN A 3 -11.01 0.92 -13.07
CA ASN A 3 -9.79 0.37 -12.50
C ASN A 3 -10.14 -0.19 -11.11
N ILE A 4 -10.32 -1.50 -11.01
CA ILE A 4 -10.56 -2.18 -9.73
C ILE A 4 -9.30 -2.01 -8.88
N LYS A 5 -9.42 -1.26 -7.77
CA LYS A 5 -8.36 -1.11 -6.78
C LYS A 5 -8.49 -2.17 -5.70
N ILE A 6 -7.38 -2.76 -5.28
CA ILE A 6 -7.32 -3.74 -4.20
C ILE A 6 -6.53 -3.21 -3.01
N THR A 7 -6.75 -3.80 -1.83
CA THR A 7 -6.02 -3.44 -0.62
C THR A 7 -4.56 -3.88 -0.70
N LEU A 8 -3.67 -3.23 0.04
CA LEU A 8 -2.26 -3.61 0.15
C LEU A 8 -2.09 -5.09 0.56
N LYS A 9 -2.95 -5.56 1.48
CA LYS A 9 -3.00 -6.96 1.91
C LYS A 9 -3.36 -7.91 0.77
N ALA A 10 -4.37 -7.57 -0.03
CA ALA A 10 -4.76 -8.39 -1.18
C ALA A 10 -3.64 -8.44 -2.23
N ALA A 11 -3.00 -7.29 -2.52
CA ALA A 11 -1.86 -7.23 -3.42
C ALA A 11 -0.71 -8.14 -2.96
N ARG A 12 -0.37 -8.10 -1.66
CA ARG A 12 0.64 -8.99 -1.08
C ARG A 12 0.29 -10.47 -1.24
N ILE A 13 -0.96 -10.85 -0.93
CA ILE A 13 -1.42 -12.24 -1.03
C ILE A 13 -1.38 -12.72 -2.48
N ASN A 14 -1.81 -11.89 -3.43
CA ASN A 14 -1.74 -12.20 -4.86
C ASN A 14 -0.30 -12.34 -5.36
N ALA A 15 0.64 -11.58 -4.78
CA ALA A 15 2.07 -11.73 -5.05
C ALA A 15 2.71 -12.94 -4.35
N GLY A 16 1.95 -13.71 -3.55
CA GLY A 16 2.45 -14.90 -2.86
C GLY A 16 3.43 -14.61 -1.72
N LEU A 17 3.52 -13.35 -1.25
CA LEU A 17 4.50 -12.93 -0.26
C LEU A 17 3.94 -12.98 1.16
N SER A 18 4.74 -13.41 2.12
CA SER A 18 4.45 -13.20 3.55
C SER A 18 4.84 -11.79 4.01
N LEU A 19 4.24 -11.34 5.12
CA LEU A 19 4.64 -10.06 5.75
C LEU A 19 6.14 -10.02 6.10
N SER A 20 6.73 -11.17 6.45
CA SER A 20 8.15 -11.28 6.81
C SER A 20 9.06 -11.14 5.59
N GLU A 21 8.66 -11.68 4.44
CA GLU A 21 9.40 -11.53 3.19
C GLU A 21 9.37 -10.08 2.70
N VAL A 22 8.20 -9.44 2.75
CA VAL A 22 8.07 -8.01 2.44
C VAL A 22 8.97 -7.17 3.36
N ALA A 23 8.97 -7.43 4.67
CA ALA A 23 9.83 -6.72 5.61
C ALA A 23 11.32 -6.88 5.29
N LYS A 24 11.76 -8.07 4.87
CA LYS A 24 13.15 -8.32 4.43
C LYS A 24 13.49 -7.54 3.15
N LEU A 25 12.60 -7.55 2.17
CA LEU A 25 12.76 -6.80 0.91
C LEU A 25 12.88 -5.30 1.17
N PHE A 26 11.97 -4.75 1.98
CA PHE A 26 12.01 -3.35 2.41
C PHE A 26 13.31 -3.03 3.15
N SER A 27 13.73 -3.88 4.07
CA SER A 27 14.95 -3.63 4.83
C SER A 27 16.19 -3.58 3.94
N LYS A 28 16.25 -4.46 2.93
CA LYS A 28 17.30 -4.46 1.92
C LYS A 28 17.26 -3.21 1.04
N ARG A 29 16.08 -2.76 0.63
CA ARG A 29 15.90 -1.62 -0.29
C ARG A 29 16.27 -0.28 0.32
N PHE A 30 15.91 -0.08 1.59
CA PHE A 30 16.02 1.19 2.30
C PHE A 30 17.20 1.26 3.27
N ALA A 31 18.02 0.20 3.34
CA ALA A 31 19.15 0.09 4.27
C ALA A 31 18.78 0.42 5.73
N THR A 32 17.55 0.07 6.14
CA THR A 32 17.00 0.31 7.48
C THR A 32 16.11 -0.85 7.89
N VAL A 33 15.91 -1.06 9.19
CA VAL A 33 15.17 -2.24 9.68
C VAL A 33 13.66 -2.01 9.57
N TYR A 34 13.01 -2.80 8.70
CA TYR A 34 11.56 -2.94 8.67
C TYR A 34 11.15 -4.23 9.39
N SER A 35 10.22 -4.11 10.33
CA SER A 35 9.65 -5.27 11.03
C SER A 35 8.41 -5.80 10.31
N ARG A 36 8.11 -7.09 10.49
CA ARG A 36 6.84 -7.70 10.06
C ARG A 36 5.63 -6.90 10.58
N GLN A 37 5.71 -6.41 11.82
CA GLN A 37 4.65 -5.62 12.44
C GLN A 37 4.44 -4.29 11.71
N ARG A 38 5.51 -3.60 11.30
CA ARG A 38 5.44 -2.36 10.52
C ARG A 38 4.72 -2.57 9.19
N ILE A 39 5.08 -3.61 8.44
CA ILE A 39 4.37 -3.96 7.20
C ILE A 39 2.90 -4.30 7.47
N GLY A 40 2.61 -5.02 8.55
CA GLY A 40 1.24 -5.30 8.96
C GLY A 40 0.45 -4.05 9.39
N GLN A 41 1.11 -3.01 9.89
CA GLN A 41 0.48 -1.72 10.18
C GLN A 41 0.18 -0.96 8.88
N TYR A 42 1.09 -0.99 7.90
CA TYR A 42 0.81 -0.43 6.56
C TYR A 42 -0.41 -1.06 5.88
N GLU A 43 -0.67 -2.35 6.10
CA GLU A 43 -1.90 -2.99 5.60
C GLU A 43 -3.18 -2.50 6.30
N LYS A 44 -3.07 -1.98 7.53
CA LYS A 44 -4.20 -1.51 8.35
C LYS A 44 -4.43 0.00 8.22
N SER A 45 -3.34 0.76 8.19
CA SER A 45 -3.26 2.22 8.07
C SER A 45 -2.30 2.57 6.94
N PRO A 46 -2.73 2.45 5.67
CA PRO A 46 -1.87 2.72 4.53
C PRO A 46 -1.51 4.21 4.38
N GLY A 47 -2.21 5.13 5.06
CA GLY A 47 -1.93 6.57 4.97
C GLY A 47 -0.58 7.02 5.56
N ASP A 48 0.13 6.14 6.27
CA ASP A 48 1.49 6.40 6.77
C ASP A 48 2.59 5.99 5.77
N ILE A 49 2.21 5.45 4.61
CA ILE A 49 3.14 4.98 3.57
C ILE A 49 3.61 6.19 2.74
N THR A 50 4.93 6.38 2.67
CA THR A 50 5.53 7.41 1.81
C THR A 50 5.42 7.05 0.32
N HIS A 51 5.54 8.04 -0.57
CA HIS A 51 5.50 7.80 -2.01
C HIS A 51 6.55 6.77 -2.46
N ILE A 52 7.76 6.83 -1.90
CA ILE A 52 8.86 5.92 -2.25
C ILE A 52 8.54 4.48 -1.79
N GLU A 53 7.92 4.32 -0.63
CA GLU A 53 7.46 3.00 -0.15
C GLU A 53 6.32 2.46 -1.02
N ALA A 54 5.38 3.31 -1.45
CA ALA A 54 4.29 2.91 -2.34
C ALA A 54 4.80 2.46 -3.72
N ASP A 55 5.80 3.15 -4.27
CA ASP A 55 6.47 2.73 -5.51
C ASP A 55 7.15 1.37 -5.33
N TYR A 56 7.81 1.16 -4.19
CA TYR A 56 8.45 -0.12 -3.93
C TYR A 56 7.45 -1.26 -3.69
N PHE A 57 6.30 -1.00 -3.06
CA PHE A 57 5.20 -1.97 -2.97
C PHE A 57 4.70 -2.39 -4.35
N SER A 58 4.51 -1.43 -5.25
CA SER A 58 4.10 -1.67 -6.64
C SER A 58 5.10 -2.58 -7.36
N GLU A 59 6.40 -2.34 -7.17
CA GLU A 59 7.48 -3.14 -7.73
C GLU A 59 7.43 -4.60 -7.22
N ILE A 60 7.43 -4.82 -5.91
CA ILE A 60 7.51 -6.17 -5.34
C ILE A 60 6.22 -6.98 -5.52
N TYR A 61 5.08 -6.32 -5.70
CA TYR A 61 3.80 -6.97 -5.98
C TYR A 61 3.52 -7.13 -7.47
N GLN A 62 4.41 -6.63 -8.33
CA GLN A 62 4.25 -6.65 -9.80
C GLN A 62 2.89 -6.11 -10.24
N MET A 63 2.43 -5.05 -9.57
CA MET A 63 1.10 -4.48 -9.76
C MET A 63 1.20 -2.95 -9.86
N PRO A 64 0.50 -2.30 -10.81
CA PRO A 64 0.50 -0.85 -10.92
C PRO A 64 0.07 -0.18 -9.62
N LYS A 65 0.77 0.89 -9.21
CA LYS A 65 0.48 1.64 -7.98
C LYS A 65 -0.98 2.08 -7.90
N ASP A 66 -1.57 2.49 -9.03
CA ASP A 66 -2.96 2.95 -9.11
C ASP A 66 -4.00 1.86 -8.81
N ASN A 67 -3.60 0.59 -8.90
CA ASN A 67 -4.44 -0.57 -8.58
C ASN A 67 -4.33 -0.97 -7.10
N ILE A 68 -3.50 -0.31 -6.30
CA ILE A 68 -3.31 -0.59 -4.87
C ILE A 68 -3.78 0.61 -4.05
N ILE A 69 -4.56 0.36 -3.01
CA ILE A 69 -5.05 1.39 -2.10
C ILE A 69 -3.98 1.75 -1.08
N PHE A 70 -3.38 2.94 -1.22
CA PHE A 70 -2.43 3.54 -0.27
C PHE A 70 -3.04 4.65 0.60
N LEU A 71 -4.34 4.91 0.48
CA LEU A 71 -5.01 5.99 1.22
C LEU A 71 -5.77 5.43 2.41
N ASN A 72 -5.76 6.16 3.52
CA ASN A 72 -6.63 5.84 4.64
C ASN A 72 -8.10 6.07 4.22
N PRO A 73 -9.06 5.20 4.60
CA PRO A 73 -10.47 5.36 4.26
C PRO A 73 -11.05 6.73 4.64
N SER A 74 -10.52 7.35 5.69
CA SER A 74 -10.88 8.70 6.15
C SER A 74 -10.49 9.81 5.17
N GLN A 75 -9.44 9.61 4.37
CA GLN A 75 -8.97 10.55 3.34
C GLN A 75 -9.72 10.40 2.01
N LEU A 76 -10.42 9.28 1.79
CA LEU A 76 -11.29 9.11 0.62
C LEU A 76 -12.59 9.94 0.72
N LYS A 77 -12.92 10.49 1.89
CA LYS A 77 -14.15 11.27 2.13
C LYS A 77 -14.10 12.74 1.68
N VAL A 78 -12.96 13.24 1.19
CA VAL A 78 -12.77 14.70 0.99
C VAL A 78 -13.09 15.18 -0.43
N ASP A 79 -13.32 14.28 -1.40
CA ASP A 79 -13.62 14.64 -2.81
C ASP A 79 -15.09 14.42 -3.23
N ILE A 80 -16.03 14.47 -2.28
CA ILE A 80 -17.44 14.70 -2.62
C ILE A 80 -17.71 16.19 -2.40
N ARG A 81 -17.30 17.02 -3.38
CA ARG A 81 -17.83 18.39 -3.45
C ARG A 81 -19.34 18.26 -3.66
N GLU A 82 -20.12 18.56 -2.63
CA GLU A 82 -21.54 18.85 -2.82
C GLU A 82 -21.67 19.96 -3.87
N PRO A 83 -22.48 19.78 -4.92
CA PRO A 83 -22.72 20.86 -5.87
C PRO A 83 -23.39 22.00 -5.09
N SER A 84 -22.71 23.14 -5.06
CA SER A 84 -23.22 24.37 -4.48
C SER A 84 -24.60 24.67 -5.07
N SER A 85 -25.64 24.62 -4.23
CA SER A 85 -26.96 25.19 -4.54
C SER A 85 -27.02 26.65 -4.11
#